data_AF-A0A414GRL0-F1
#
_entry.id   AF-A0A414GRL0-F1
#
_cell.length_a   1.000
_cell.length_b   1.000
_cell.length_c   1.000
_cell.angle_alpha   90.00
_cell.angle_beta   90.00
_cell.angle_gamma   90.00
#
_symmetry.space_group_name_H-M   'P 1'
#
loop_
_entity.id
_entity.type
_entity.pdbx_description
1 polymer ?
#
loop_
_entity_poly.entity_id
_entity_poly.type
_entity_poly.pdbx_seq_one_letter_code
_entity_poly.pdbx_strand_id
1 'polypeptide(L)'
;MDNQKAKMLGENLAHYKRMQENGTVDIIEFHTTDGQKFGIGNVAAIQLLLSVTVTELERQLHTARFGGIPERLEESREYKTARKLEQALNDMGFNPERFAETLPYFHKTLEQAFFRVMKACIIGMAKREPNHIDGRNRAAYEMCRMLAPMLEDTALPFI
;
A
#
# COMPACT_ATOMS: atom_id res chain seq x y z
N MET A 1 -2.93 -1.71 -22.42
CA MET A 1 -3.31 -2.43 -21.20
C MET A 1 -3.56 -3.88 -21.55
N ASP A 2 -2.94 -4.81 -20.81
CA ASP A 2 -3.16 -6.25 -20.99
C ASP A 2 -4.41 -6.67 -20.21
N ASN A 3 -5.57 -6.44 -20.83
CA ASN A 3 -6.88 -6.68 -20.22
C ASN A 3 -7.09 -8.17 -19.87
N GLN A 4 -6.42 -9.07 -20.59
CA GLN A 4 -6.46 -10.52 -20.35
C GLN A 4 -5.65 -10.89 -19.10
N LYS A 5 -4.44 -10.33 -18.94
CA LYS A 5 -3.63 -10.54 -17.73
C LYS A 5 -4.30 -9.99 -16.48
N ALA A 6 -4.88 -8.80 -16.54
CA ALA A 6 -5.60 -8.21 -15.42
C ALA A 6 -6.83 -9.04 -15.02
N LYS A 7 -7.54 -9.62 -15.98
CA LYS A 7 -8.67 -10.54 -15.73
C LYS A 7 -8.20 -11.81 -15.00
N MET A 8 -7.18 -12.47 -15.53
CA MET A 8 -6.61 -13.70 -14.93
C MET A 8 -6.11 -13.46 -13.50
N LEU A 9 -5.39 -12.35 -13.27
CA LEU A 9 -4.92 -11.97 -11.94
C LEU A 9 -6.09 -11.71 -10.96
N GLY A 10 -7.19 -11.11 -11.45
CA GLY A 10 -8.39 -10.89 -10.66
C GLY A 10 -9.10 -12.19 -10.25
N GLU A 11 -9.19 -13.15 -11.17
CA GLU A 11 -9.77 -14.47 -10.92
C GLU A 11 -8.93 -15.26 -9.88
N ASN A 12 -7.61 -15.25 -10.03
CA ASN A 12 -6.68 -15.86 -9.07
C ASN A 12 -6.80 -15.20 -7.69
N LEU A 13 -6.80 -13.87 -7.63
CA LEU A 13 -6.94 -13.14 -6.37
C LEU A 13 -8.24 -13.51 -5.64
N ALA A 14 -9.37 -13.58 -6.36
CA ALA A 14 -10.64 -13.98 -5.79
C ALA A 14 -10.62 -15.42 -5.26
N HIS A 15 -9.93 -16.33 -5.97
CA HIS A 15 -9.76 -17.71 -5.52
C HIS A 15 -8.97 -17.80 -4.20
N TYR A 16 -7.80 -17.15 -4.12
CA TYR A 16 -6.96 -17.19 -2.92
C TYR A 16 -7.57 -16.46 -1.73
N LYS A 17 -8.31 -15.36 -1.94
CA LYS A 17 -9.07 -14.70 -0.87
C LYS A 17 -10.11 -15.64 -0.25
N ARG A 18 -10.88 -16.36 -1.08
CA ARG A 18 -11.83 -17.37 -0.56
C ARG A 18 -11.13 -18.48 0.23
N MET A 19 -9.97 -18.95 -0.23
CA MET A 19 -9.18 -19.94 0.52
C MET A 19 -8.72 -19.40 1.89
N GLN A 20 -8.28 -18.15 1.94
CA GLN A 20 -7.87 -17.48 3.16
C GLN A 20 -9.04 -17.28 4.14
N GLU A 21 -10.19 -16.83 3.64
CA GLU A 21 -11.41 -16.60 4.42
C GLU A 21 -11.99 -17.90 4.99
N ASN A 22 -12.03 -18.97 4.18
CA ASN A 22 -12.58 -20.25 4.59
C ASN A 22 -11.67 -21.01 5.55
N GLY A 23 -10.36 -20.74 5.55
CA GLY A 23 -9.38 -21.41 6.41
C GLY A 23 -9.26 -22.92 6.16
N THR A 24 -9.67 -23.41 4.99
CA THR A 24 -9.78 -24.84 4.66
C THR A 24 -8.49 -25.45 4.09
N VAL A 25 -7.36 -24.73 4.15
CA VAL A 25 -6.11 -25.20 3.56
C VAL A 25 -5.28 -25.86 4.65
N ASP A 26 -5.20 -27.18 4.60
CA ASP A 26 -4.50 -27.97 5.61
C ASP A 26 -3.07 -28.35 5.19
N ILE A 27 -2.77 -28.32 3.88
CA ILE A 27 -1.45 -28.65 3.34
C ILE A 27 -1.17 -27.88 2.04
N ILE A 28 0.08 -27.44 1.88
CA ILE A 28 0.63 -26.97 0.61
C ILE A 28 1.68 -28.00 0.15
N GLU A 29 1.42 -28.68 -0.97
CA GLU A 29 2.34 -29.68 -1.54
C GLU A 29 3.11 -29.12 -2.75
N PHE A 30 4.41 -29.39 -2.79
CA PHE A 30 5.31 -29.11 -3.90
C PHE A 30 5.71 -30.42 -4.55
N HIS A 31 5.57 -30.50 -5.88
CA HIS A 31 5.92 -31.68 -6.66
C HIS A 31 7.19 -31.41 -7.47
N THR A 32 8.17 -32.28 -7.34
CA THR A 32 9.40 -32.22 -8.13
C THR A 32 9.25 -32.95 -9.46
N THR A 33 10.14 -32.68 -10.42
CA THR A 33 10.10 -33.30 -11.76
C THR A 33 10.38 -34.80 -11.74
N ASP A 34 11.06 -35.30 -10.70
CA ASP A 34 11.29 -36.73 -10.43
C ASP A 34 10.15 -37.38 -9.62
N GLY A 35 9.06 -36.65 -9.35
CA GLY A 35 7.83 -37.18 -8.76
C GLY A 35 7.80 -37.19 -7.22
N GLN A 36 8.79 -36.62 -6.55
CA GLN A 36 8.78 -36.46 -5.10
C GLN A 36 7.79 -35.37 -4.68
N LYS A 37 7.25 -35.53 -3.46
CA LYS A 37 6.30 -34.59 -2.86
C LYS A 37 6.83 -34.08 -1.53
N PHE A 38 6.78 -32.77 -1.34
CA PHE A 38 7.13 -32.10 -0.10
C PHE A 38 5.97 -31.21 0.35
N GLY A 39 5.64 -31.23 1.64
CA GLY A 39 4.43 -30.57 2.16
C GLY A 39 4.71 -29.61 3.31
N ILE A 40 4.01 -28.49 3.33
CA ILE A 40 3.87 -27.62 4.51
C ILE A 40 2.47 -27.84 5.07
N GLY A 41 2.37 -28.53 6.21
CA GLY A 41 1.10 -28.78 6.93
C GLY A 41 0.91 -27.91 8.18
N ASN A 42 1.86 -27.01 8.47
CA ASN A 42 1.74 -26.12 9.62
C ASN A 42 0.73 -25.00 9.31
N VAL A 43 -0.38 -24.98 10.03
CA VAL A 43 -1.49 -24.02 9.81
C VAL A 43 -1.03 -22.56 9.84
N ALA A 44 -0.17 -22.18 10.80
CA ALA A 44 0.33 -20.81 10.90
C ALA A 44 1.21 -20.43 9.69
N ALA A 45 2.07 -21.35 9.25
CA ALA A 45 2.88 -21.15 8.05
C ALA A 45 2.01 -21.04 6.79
N ILE A 46 0.96 -21.87 6.66
CA ILE A 46 0.01 -21.81 5.55
C ILE A 46 -0.72 -20.46 5.52
N GLN A 47 -1.22 -19.99 6.67
CA GLN A 47 -1.90 -18.70 6.77
C GLN A 47 -0.99 -17.53 6.37
N LEU A 48 0.28 -17.56 6.78
CA LEU A 48 1.27 -16.56 6.37
C LEU A 48 1.51 -16.61 4.86
N LEU A 49 1.72 -17.80 4.29
CA LEU A 49 1.94 -17.97 2.85
C LEU A 49 0.73 -17.51 2.02
N LEU A 50 -0.50 -17.82 2.46
CA LEU A 50 -1.72 -17.33 1.81
C LEU A 50 -1.81 -15.80 1.88
N SER A 51 -1.49 -15.20 3.03
CA SER A 51 -1.51 -13.74 3.21
C SER A 51 -0.49 -13.03 2.30
N VAL A 52 0.72 -13.59 2.19
CA VAL A 52 1.75 -13.11 1.25
C VAL A 52 1.28 -13.26 -0.20
N THR A 53 0.69 -14.41 -0.54
CA THR A 53 0.17 -14.69 -1.89
C THR A 53 -0.91 -13.71 -2.30
N VAL A 54 -1.89 -13.45 -1.43
CA VAL A 54 -2.96 -12.47 -1.66
C VAL A 54 -2.36 -11.07 -1.84
N THR A 55 -1.42 -10.67 -0.98
CA THR A 55 -0.75 -9.35 -1.05
C THR A 55 -0.01 -9.17 -2.38
N GLU A 56 0.73 -10.18 -2.83
CA GLU A 56 1.47 -10.11 -4.09
C GLU A 56 0.53 -10.12 -5.31
N LEU A 57 -0.56 -10.90 -5.28
CA LEU A 57 -1.57 -10.88 -6.34
C LEU A 57 -2.27 -9.52 -6.43
N GLU A 58 -2.58 -8.88 -5.31
CA GLU A 58 -3.11 -7.51 -5.28
C GLU A 58 -2.13 -6.54 -5.95
N ARG A 59 -0.84 -6.62 -5.63
CA ARG A 59 0.22 -5.79 -6.21
C ARG A 59 0.36 -5.99 -7.72
N GLN A 60 0.37 -7.24 -8.18
CA GLN A 60 0.47 -7.58 -9.61
C GLN A 60 -0.77 -7.11 -10.37
N LEU A 61 -1.97 -7.32 -9.80
CA LEU A 61 -3.22 -6.87 -10.40
C LEU A 61 -3.26 -5.34 -10.51
N HIS A 62 -2.81 -4.62 -9.47
CA HIS A 62 -2.69 -3.17 -9.48
C HIS A 62 -1.75 -2.72 -10.61
N THR A 63 -0.54 -3.29 -10.69
CA THR A 63 0.43 -3.00 -11.75
C THR A 63 -0.14 -3.28 -13.15
N ALA A 64 -0.86 -4.40 -13.32
CA ALA A 64 -1.45 -4.77 -14.60
C ALA A 64 -2.56 -3.80 -15.05
N ARG A 65 -3.34 -3.27 -14.10
CA ARG A 65 -4.44 -2.33 -14.36
C ARG A 65 -3.97 -0.90 -14.58
N PHE A 66 -2.98 -0.45 -13.81
CA PHE A 66 -2.66 0.97 -13.70
C PHE A 66 -1.23 1.31 -14.14
N GLY A 67 -0.43 0.30 -14.48
CA GLY A 67 0.99 0.45 -14.77
C GLY A 67 1.85 0.37 -13.51
N GLY A 68 3.16 0.26 -13.72
CA GLY A 68 4.14 0.43 -12.66
C GLY A 68 4.32 1.91 -12.29
N ILE A 69 5.16 2.16 -11.31
CA ILE A 69 5.56 3.52 -10.98
C ILE A 69 6.35 4.07 -12.19
N PRO A 70 6.07 5.29 -12.65
CA PRO A 70 6.83 5.88 -13.75
C PRO A 70 8.32 5.95 -13.39
N GLU A 71 9.21 5.52 -14.30
CA GLU A 71 10.67 5.45 -14.06
C GLU A 71 11.24 6.80 -13.56
N ARG A 72 10.80 7.91 -14.16
CA ARG A 72 11.17 9.27 -13.72
C ARG A 72 10.78 9.58 -12.27
N LEU A 73 9.70 8.98 -11.78
CA LEU A 73 9.27 9.13 -10.39
C LEU A 73 10.11 8.23 -9.48
N GLU A 74 10.44 7.01 -9.89
CA GLU A 74 11.30 6.11 -9.09
C GLU A 74 12.69 6.70 -8.83
N GLU A 75 13.23 7.45 -9.78
CA GLU A 75 14.53 8.11 -9.64
C GLU A 75 14.48 9.39 -8.79
N SER A 76 13.29 9.93 -8.52
CA SER A 76 13.12 11.22 -7.86
C SER A 76 13.56 11.20 -6.39
N ARG A 77 13.93 12.37 -5.88
CA ARG A 77 14.31 12.52 -4.47
C ARG A 77 13.10 12.29 -3.55
N GLU A 78 11.93 12.69 -4.02
CA GLU A 78 10.64 12.58 -3.35
C GLU A 78 10.27 11.10 -3.17
N TYR A 79 10.38 10.29 -4.22
CA TYR A 79 10.08 8.86 -4.13
C TYR A 79 11.06 8.13 -3.21
N LYS A 80 12.36 8.40 -3.33
CA LYS A 80 13.38 7.83 -2.42
C LYS A 80 13.12 8.21 -0.96
N THR A 81 12.66 9.43 -0.71
CA THR A 81 12.27 9.89 0.64
C THR A 81 10.99 9.19 1.11
N ALA A 82 9.99 9.04 0.24
CA ALA A 82 8.76 8.31 0.54
C ALA A 82 9.03 6.84 0.90
N ARG A 83 9.97 6.18 0.21
CA ARG A 83 10.40 4.80 0.53
C ARG A 83 11.06 4.69 1.90
N LYS A 84 11.86 5.68 2.31
CA LYS A 84 12.44 5.72 3.67
C LYS A 84 11.35 5.91 4.73
N LEU A 85 10.36 6.76 4.45
CA LEU A 85 9.22 6.94 5.34
C LEU A 85 8.38 5.66 5.42
N GLU A 86 8.06 5.02 4.30
CA GLU A 86 7.35 3.74 4.26
C GLU A 86 8.06 2.67 5.09
N GLN A 87 9.39 2.56 4.97
CA GLN A 87 10.17 1.64 5.78
C GLN A 87 10.02 1.95 7.27
N ALA A 88 10.16 3.22 7.67
CA ALA A 88 10.00 3.63 9.07
C ALA A 88 8.58 3.36 9.60
N LEU A 89 7.54 3.55 8.77
CA LEU A 89 6.15 3.26 9.14
C LEU A 89 5.87 1.76 9.29
N ASN A 90 6.60 0.92 8.55
CA ASN A 90 6.47 -0.53 8.62
C ASN A 90 7.21 -1.15 9.83
N ASP A 91 8.07 -0.38 10.50
CA ASP A 91 8.74 -0.84 11.71
C ASP A 91 7.75 -0.93 12.88
N MET A 92 7.69 -2.08 13.56
CA MET A 92 6.75 -2.39 14.66
C MET A 92 6.76 -1.39 15.83
N GLY A 93 7.77 -0.53 15.93
CA GLY A 93 7.92 0.49 16.97
C GLY A 93 7.48 1.90 16.58
N PHE A 94 7.01 2.11 15.35
CA PHE A 94 6.60 3.44 14.91
C PHE A 94 5.33 3.89 15.64
N ASN A 95 5.41 5.06 16.28
CA ASN A 95 4.29 5.66 17.00
C ASN A 95 3.97 7.03 16.37
N PRO A 96 2.81 7.19 15.70
CA PRO A 96 2.43 8.44 15.05
C PRO A 96 2.36 9.65 15.99
N GLU A 97 1.91 9.45 17.23
CA GLU A 97 1.81 10.51 18.23
C GLU A 97 3.19 11.04 18.64
N ARG A 98 4.13 10.14 18.93
CA ARG A 98 5.53 10.49 19.21
C ARG A 98 6.21 11.14 18.02
N PHE A 99 5.93 10.69 16.80
CA PHE A 99 6.43 11.36 15.60
C PHE A 99 5.94 12.81 15.54
N ALA A 100 4.64 13.05 15.81
CA ALA A 100 4.08 14.39 15.86
C ALA A 100 4.72 15.28 16.95
N GLU A 101 5.04 14.73 18.12
CA GLU A 101 5.76 15.42 19.19
C GLU A 101 7.16 15.90 18.77
N THR A 102 7.78 15.29 17.75
CA THR A 102 9.09 15.74 17.23
C THR A 102 9.00 16.96 16.31
N LEU A 103 7.83 17.24 15.72
CA LEU A 103 7.66 18.28 14.70
C LEU A 103 8.04 19.69 15.19
N PRO A 104 7.68 20.12 16.42
CA PRO A 104 8.06 21.45 16.91
C PRO A 104 9.58 21.68 17.00
N TYR A 105 10.36 20.59 17.05
CA TYR A 105 11.83 20.61 17.11
C TYR A 105 12.49 20.66 15.72
N PHE A 106 11.71 20.60 14.63
CA PHE A 106 12.25 20.86 13.30
C PHE A 106 12.68 22.32 13.17
N HIS A 107 13.62 22.58 12.26
CA HIS A 107 13.84 23.94 11.80
C HIS A 107 12.49 24.52 11.30
N LYS A 108 12.14 25.75 11.68
CA LYS A 108 10.79 26.29 11.43
C LYS A 108 10.38 26.31 9.97
N THR A 109 11.35 26.46 9.07
CA THR A 109 11.09 26.38 7.63
C THR A 109 10.76 24.95 7.16
N LEU A 110 11.33 23.93 7.81
CA LEU A 110 11.09 22.52 7.54
C LEU A 110 9.77 22.03 8.15
N GLU A 111 9.35 22.57 9.28
CA GLU A 111 8.03 22.29 9.89
C GLU A 111 6.89 22.65 8.91
N GLN A 112 6.95 23.85 8.33
CA GLN A 112 6.00 24.30 7.32
C GLN A 112 6.15 23.54 5.98
N ALA A 113 7.37 23.18 5.58
CA ALA A 113 7.59 22.34 4.39
C ALA A 113 6.97 20.94 4.58
N PHE A 114 7.09 20.35 5.77
CA PHE A 114 6.43 19.10 6.12
C PHE A 114 4.91 19.23 6.02
N PHE A 115 4.33 20.32 6.54
CA PHE A 115 2.88 20.55 6.42
C PHE A 115 2.42 20.68 4.96
N ARG A 116 3.22 21.30 4.08
CA ARG A 116 2.94 21.32 2.63
C ARG A 116 2.90 19.92 2.02
N VAL A 117 3.81 19.03 2.44
CA VAL A 117 3.80 17.63 2.01
C VAL A 117 2.52 16.94 2.48
N MET A 118 2.14 17.11 3.75
CA MET A 118 0.89 16.55 4.29
C MET A 118 -0.35 17.05 3.53
N LYS A 119 -0.43 18.37 3.27
CA LYS A 119 -1.49 18.97 2.44
C LYS A 119 -1.54 18.34 1.05
N ALA A 120 -0.39 18.19 0.38
CA ALA A 120 -0.30 17.58 -0.95
C ALA A 120 -0.74 16.11 -0.93
N CYS A 121 -0.39 15.34 0.10
CA CYS A 121 -0.82 13.95 0.29
C CYS A 121 -2.34 13.85 0.43
N ILE A 122 -2.96 14.71 1.27
CA ILE A 122 -4.41 14.72 1.49
C ILE A 122 -5.15 15.05 0.19
N ILE A 123 -4.75 16.13 -0.50
CA ILE A 123 -5.36 16.54 -1.77
C ILE A 123 -5.16 15.46 -2.84
N GLY A 124 -3.94 14.89 -2.91
CA GLY A 124 -3.61 13.83 -3.85
C GLY A 124 -4.46 12.58 -3.64
N MET A 125 -4.71 12.18 -2.39
CA MET A 125 -5.57 11.05 -2.06
C MET A 125 -7.04 11.35 -2.38
N ALA A 126 -7.52 12.56 -2.08
CA ALA A 126 -8.89 13.00 -2.37
C ALA A 126 -9.20 13.08 -3.87
N LYS A 127 -8.19 13.26 -4.73
CA LYS A 127 -8.32 13.31 -6.20
C LYS A 127 -8.25 11.94 -6.87
N ARG A 128 -7.93 10.88 -6.14
CA ARG A 128 -7.91 9.52 -6.71
C ARG A 128 -9.33 9.06 -7.04
N GLU A 129 -9.42 8.36 -8.16
CA GLU A 129 -10.62 7.66 -8.58
C GLU A 129 -11.02 6.61 -7.51
N PRO A 130 -12.29 6.57 -7.04
CA PRO A 130 -12.71 5.69 -5.95
C PRO A 130 -12.38 4.21 -6.18
N ASN A 131 -12.44 3.76 -7.44
CA ASN A 131 -12.15 2.38 -7.84
C ASN A 131 -10.66 2.00 -7.74
N HIS A 132 -9.79 2.97 -7.50
CA HIS A 132 -8.34 2.78 -7.34
C HIS A 132 -7.90 2.83 -5.87
N ILE A 133 -8.85 2.98 -4.94
CA ILE A 133 -8.59 2.98 -3.51
C ILE A 133 -8.69 1.56 -2.99
N ASP A 134 -7.61 1.07 -2.39
CA ASP A 134 -7.61 -0.17 -1.64
C ASP A 134 -8.61 -0.09 -0.47
N GLY A 135 -9.37 -1.16 -0.22
CA GLY A 135 -10.39 -1.20 0.84
C GLY A 135 -9.84 -0.85 2.23
N ARG A 136 -8.58 -1.22 2.52
CA ARG A 136 -7.89 -0.87 3.78
C ARG A 136 -7.72 0.64 3.96
N ASN A 137 -7.65 1.38 2.86
CA ASN A 137 -7.45 2.82 2.82
C ASN A 137 -8.76 3.61 2.63
N ARG A 138 -9.93 2.94 2.68
CA ARG A 138 -11.22 3.58 2.40
C ARG A 138 -11.54 4.70 3.38
N ALA A 139 -11.37 4.46 4.68
CA ALA A 139 -11.59 5.47 5.72
C ALA A 139 -10.69 6.70 5.52
N ALA A 140 -9.39 6.47 5.26
CA ALA A 140 -8.44 7.55 4.99
C ALA A 140 -8.83 8.35 3.74
N TYR A 141 -9.31 7.69 2.68
CA TYR A 141 -9.78 8.36 1.46
C TYR A 141 -10.97 9.27 1.74
N GLU A 142 -11.97 8.79 2.47
CA GLU A 142 -13.17 9.55 2.82
C GLU A 142 -12.83 10.76 3.72
N MET A 143 -11.95 10.56 4.70
CA MET A 143 -11.41 11.66 5.50
C MET A 143 -10.70 12.70 4.63
N CYS A 144 -9.85 12.27 3.70
CA CYS A 144 -9.16 13.18 2.79
C CYS A 144 -10.13 13.97 1.90
N ARG A 145 -11.22 13.34 1.42
CA ARG A 145 -12.28 14.00 0.64
C ARG A 145 -12.98 15.10 1.44
N MET A 146 -13.21 14.87 2.74
CA MET A 146 -13.81 15.87 3.62
C MET A 146 -12.87 17.05 3.91
N LEU A 147 -11.57 16.79 4.06
CA LEU A 147 -10.56 17.80 4.39
C LEU A 147 -10.11 18.64 3.19
N ALA A 148 -10.11 18.05 1.98
CA ALA A 148 -9.53 18.68 0.80
C ALA A 148 -10.07 20.09 0.47
N PRO A 149 -11.39 20.37 0.53
CA PRO A 149 -11.91 21.71 0.23
C PRO A 149 -11.30 22.78 1.15
N MET A 150 -11.30 22.54 2.47
CA MET A 150 -10.72 23.45 3.45
C MET A 150 -9.23 23.69 3.21
N LEU A 151 -8.50 22.64 2.85
CA LEU A 151 -7.07 22.73 2.61
C LEU A 151 -6.76 23.46 1.30
N GLU A 152 -7.53 23.25 0.24
CA GLU A 152 -7.35 23.93 -1.05
C GLU A 152 -7.50 25.46 -0.90
N ASP A 153 -8.49 25.91 -0.13
CA ASP A 153 -8.76 27.33 0.14
C ASP A 153 -7.72 27.99 1.06
N THR A 154 -6.98 27.20 1.85
CA THR A 154 -6.00 27.72 2.79
C THR A 154 -4.64 27.95 2.12
N ALA A 155 -4.24 29.21 1.97
CA ALA A 155 -2.91 29.57 1.51
C ALA A 155 -1.85 29.31 2.60
N LEU A 156 -0.79 28.59 2.25
CA LEU A 156 0.36 28.38 3.12
C LEU A 156 1.47 29.38 2.73
N PRO A 157 1.85 30.33 3.60
CA PRO A 157 2.78 31.40 3.24
C PRO A 157 4.11 30.82 2.75
N PHE A 158 4.64 31.35 1.65
CA PHE A 158 6.01 31.07 1.21
C PHE A 158 6.99 31.49 2.31
N ILE A 159 8.00 30.65 2.53
CA ILE A 159 9.05 30.90 3.52
C ILE A 159 10.28 31.36 2.78
#